data_AF-A0A2S9FBS3-F1
#
_entry.id   AF-A0A2S9FBS3-F1
#
_cell.length_a   1.000
_cell.length_b   1.000
_cell.length_c   1.000
_cell.angle_alpha   90.00
_cell.angle_beta   90.00
_cell.angle_gamma   90.00
#
_symmetry.space_group_name_H-M   'P 1'
#
loop_
_entity.id
_entity.type
_entity.pdbx_description
1 polymer ?
#
loop_
_entity_poly.entity_id
_entity_poly.type
_entity_poly.pdbx_seq_one_letter_code
_entity_poly.pdbx_strand_id
1 'polypeptide(L)'
;FPSADQARTFLNTSADRWSRCGGQTFSISSSTGDERWTVGDVTRTDLEVMQRATAEAEGGYACQHVVRAVSNVVIEALACHDNVADEADRIADDIADNMPE
;
A
#
# COMPACT_ATOMS: atom_id res chain seq x y z
N PHE A 1 0.96 8.33 15.93
CA PHE A 1 1.93 9.43 15.83
C PHE A 1 1.64 10.47 16.91
N PRO A 2 2.64 11.25 17.36
CA PRO A 2 2.43 12.28 18.38
C PRO A 2 1.52 13.44 17.92
N SER A 3 1.42 13.72 16.61
CA SER A 3 0.47 14.70 16.07
C SER A 3 -0.09 14.28 14.70
N ALA A 4 -1.16 14.96 14.27
CA ALA A 4 -1.72 14.79 12.93
C ALA A 4 -0.74 15.20 11.82
N ASP A 5 0.03 16.26 12.04
CA ASP A 5 1.05 16.69 11.08
C ASP A 5 2.14 15.64 10.89
N GLN A 6 2.50 14.91 11.95
CA GLN A 6 3.48 13.82 11.85
C GLN A 6 2.92 12.59 11.14
N ALA A 7 1.64 12.26 11.32
CA ALA A 7 0.97 11.20 10.54
C ALA A 7 0.93 11.57 9.05
N ARG A 8 0.55 12.81 8.71
CA ARG A 8 0.58 13.33 7.32
C ARG A 8 2.00 13.38 6.75
N THR A 9 3.00 13.71 7.57
CA THR A 9 4.41 13.69 7.15
C THR A 9 4.85 12.27 6.78
N PHE A 10 4.44 11.26 7.55
CA PHE A 10 4.69 9.86 7.22
C PHE A 10 4.02 9.47 5.90
N LEU A 11 2.73 9.80 5.72
CA LEU A 11 2.00 9.57 4.47
C LEU A 11 2.74 10.15 3.26
N ASN A 12 3.11 11.44 3.32
CA ASN A 12 3.80 12.13 2.24
C ASN A 12 5.17 11.51 1.96
N THR A 13 5.91 11.14 3.00
CA THR A 13 7.21 10.48 2.87
C THR A 13 7.07 9.10 2.21
N SER A 14 6.02 8.35 2.56
CA SER A 14 5.72 7.06 1.93
C SER A 14 5.41 7.25 0.45
N ALA A 15 4.56 8.21 0.08
CA ALA A 15 4.27 8.52 -1.32
C ALA A 15 5.52 8.92 -2.12
N ASP A 16 6.40 9.74 -1.55
CA ASP A 16 7.64 10.16 -2.21
C ASP A 16 8.64 9.00 -2.38
N ARG A 17 8.60 8.00 -1.50
CA ARG A 17 9.41 6.79 -1.62
C ARG A 17 8.82 5.84 -2.66
N TRP A 18 7.53 5.57 -2.56
CA TRP A 18 6.80 4.63 -3.42
C TRP A 18 6.75 5.08 -4.88
N SER A 19 6.69 6.39 -5.13
CA SER A 19 6.74 6.93 -6.50
C SER A 19 8.03 6.58 -7.24
N ARG A 20 9.13 6.30 -6.51
CA ARG A 20 10.40 5.86 -7.09
C ARG A 20 10.39 4.38 -7.48
N CYS A 21 9.43 3.62 -6.95
CA CYS A 21 9.26 2.19 -7.20
C CYS A 21 8.30 1.90 -8.36
N GLY A 22 7.51 2.87 -8.81
CA GLY A 22 6.56 2.69 -9.91
C GLY A 22 7.24 2.19 -11.19
N GLY A 23 6.68 1.13 -11.77
CA GLY A 23 7.20 0.47 -12.98
C GLY A 23 8.45 -0.40 -12.74
N GLN A 24 8.98 -0.46 -11.51
CA GLN A 24 10.12 -1.30 -11.20
C GLN A 24 9.68 -2.74 -10.93
N THR A 25 10.60 -3.68 -11.20
CA THR A 25 10.43 -5.09 -10.83
C THR A 25 11.51 -5.50 -9.86
N PHE A 26 11.13 -6.20 -8.80
CA PHE A 26 12.03 -6.73 -7.79
C PHE A 26 11.86 -8.25 -7.65
N SER A 27 12.89 -8.90 -7.12
CA SER A 27 12.86 -10.33 -6.81
C SER A 27 12.87 -10.54 -5.30
N ILE A 28 11.98 -11.39 -4.80
CA ILE A 28 12.01 -11.92 -3.44
C ILE A 28 12.58 -13.33 -3.52
N SER A 29 13.77 -13.53 -2.94
CA SER A 29 14.38 -14.86 -2.86
C SER A 29 13.91 -15.60 -1.61
N SER A 30 13.46 -16.85 -1.80
CA SER A 30 13.04 -17.73 -0.72
C SER A 30 13.66 -19.13 -0.87
N SER A 31 13.52 -19.98 0.15
CA SER A 31 13.99 -21.38 0.08
C SER A 31 13.25 -22.21 -0.98
N THR A 32 12.09 -21.74 -1.45
CA THR A 32 11.25 -22.39 -2.46
C THR A 32 11.45 -21.80 -3.88
N GLY A 33 12.30 -20.78 -4.03
CA GLY A 33 12.58 -20.14 -5.31
C GLY A 33 12.55 -18.61 -5.24
N ASP A 34 12.92 -17.99 -6.37
CA ASP A 34 12.83 -16.54 -6.55
C ASP A 34 11.46 -16.18 -7.14
N GLU A 35 10.77 -15.24 -6.50
CA GLU A 35 9.51 -14.68 -6.99
C GLU A 35 9.73 -13.27 -7.51
N ARG A 36 9.22 -12.96 -8.71
CA ARG A 36 9.35 -11.64 -9.33
C ARG A 36 8.05 -10.86 -9.25
N TRP A 37 8.17 -9.63 -8.80
CA TRP A 37 7.07 -8.72 -8.55
C TRP A 37 7.26 -7.40 -9.28
N THR A 38 6.29 -7.02 -10.11
CA THR A 38 6.26 -5.69 -10.74
C THR A 38 5.39 -4.76 -9.92
N VAL A 39 5.94 -3.60 -9.56
CA VAL A 39 5.24 -2.55 -8.81
C VAL A 39 4.61 -1.57 -9.80
N GLY A 40 3.31 -1.35 -9.68
CA GLY A 40 2.57 -0.35 -10.44
C GLY A 40 2.83 1.07 -9.95
N ASP A 41 2.28 2.06 -10.65
CA ASP A 41 2.40 3.45 -10.24
C ASP A 41 1.63 3.72 -8.94
N VAL A 42 2.05 4.79 -8.25
CA VAL A 42 1.38 5.26 -7.04
C VAL A 42 0.11 6.03 -7.39
N THR A 43 -0.97 5.70 -6.69
CA THR A 43 -2.18 6.54 -6.59
C THR A 43 -2.14 7.30 -5.27
N ARG A 44 -2.39 8.61 -5.28
CA ARG A 44 -2.28 9.46 -4.09
C ARG A 44 -3.47 10.40 -3.96
N THR A 45 -3.94 10.56 -2.73
CA THR A 45 -4.88 11.61 -2.29
C THR A 45 -4.26 12.42 -1.14
N ASP A 46 -5.00 13.36 -0.57
CA ASP A 46 -4.54 14.11 0.61
C ASP A 46 -4.49 13.25 1.88
N LEU A 47 -5.24 12.15 1.90
CA LEU A 47 -5.41 11.29 3.06
C LEU A 47 -4.73 9.94 2.91
N GLU A 48 -4.45 9.50 1.68
CA GLU A 48 -3.87 8.18 1.46
C GLU A 48 -2.90 8.10 0.28
N VAL A 49 -2.14 7.02 0.28
CA VAL A 49 -1.29 6.58 -0.82
C VAL A 49 -1.50 5.09 -1.02
N MET A 50 -1.60 4.70 -2.29
CA MET A 50 -1.84 3.32 -2.69
C MET A 50 -0.88 2.90 -3.79
N GLN A 51 -0.51 1.62 -3.80
CA GLN A 51 0.27 1.02 -4.88
C GLN A 51 -0.10 -0.45 -5.01
N ARG A 52 0.05 -1.01 -6.22
CA ARG A 52 -0.18 -2.44 -6.48
C ARG A 52 1.15 -3.10 -6.85
N ALA A 53 1.41 -4.29 -6.30
CA ALA A 53 2.48 -5.18 -6.75
C ALA A 53 1.85 -6.43 -7.36
N THR A 54 2.32 -6.86 -8.53
CA THR A 54 1.78 -8.03 -9.25
C THR A 54 2.88 -9.08 -9.42
N ALA A 55 2.56 -10.34 -9.08
CA ALA A 55 3.47 -11.45 -9.28
C ALA A 55 3.51 -11.83 -10.78
N GLU A 56 4.70 -11.91 -11.38
CA GLU A 56 4.84 -12.16 -12.83
C GLU A 56 4.43 -13.58 -13.23
N ALA A 57 4.55 -14.56 -12.32
CA ALA A 57 4.36 -15.98 -12.62
C ALA A 57 3.00 -16.55 -12.15
N GLU A 58 2.21 -15.79 -11.38
CA GLU A 58 1.04 -16.30 -10.66
C GLU A 58 -0.30 -15.80 -11.23
N GLY A 59 -0.35 -15.58 -12.55
CA GLY A 59 -1.61 -15.55 -13.30
C GLY A 59 -2.67 -14.54 -12.84
N GLY A 60 -2.27 -13.44 -12.18
CA GLY A 60 -3.18 -12.43 -11.64
C GLY A 60 -3.11 -12.24 -10.13
N TYR A 61 -2.29 -13.04 -9.42
CA TYR A 61 -1.98 -12.76 -8.03
C TYR A 61 -1.28 -11.41 -7.90
N ALA A 62 -1.84 -10.57 -7.05
CA ALA A 62 -1.32 -9.24 -6.78
C ALA A 62 -1.62 -8.86 -5.34
N CYS A 63 -0.93 -7.82 -4.88
CA CYS A 63 -1.18 -7.17 -3.61
C CYS A 63 -1.54 -5.69 -3.85
N GLN A 64 -2.62 -5.22 -3.22
CA GLN A 64 -2.88 -3.79 -3.05
C GLN A 64 -2.34 -3.36 -1.68
N HIS A 65 -1.50 -2.32 -1.68
CA HIS A 65 -0.93 -1.74 -0.47
C HIS A 65 -1.45 -0.32 -0.31
N VAL A 66 -2.03 -0.01 0.84
CA VAL A 66 -2.59 1.30 1.18
C VAL A 66 -1.99 1.79 2.50
N VAL A 67 -1.63 3.07 2.53
CA VAL A 67 -1.30 3.81 3.75
C VAL A 67 -2.20 5.03 3.80
N ARG A 68 -2.94 5.20 4.90
CA ARG A 68 -3.89 6.29 5.14
C ARG A 68 -3.57 7.01 6.44
N ALA A 69 -3.74 8.33 6.48
CA ALA A 69 -3.57 9.14 7.68
C ALA A 69 -4.92 9.72 8.15
N VAL A 70 -5.28 9.46 9.41
CA VAL A 70 -6.51 9.96 10.06
C VAL A 70 -6.15 10.45 11.46
N SER A 71 -6.46 11.72 11.77
CA SER A 71 -5.99 12.39 12.99
C SER A 71 -4.48 12.19 13.16
N ASN A 72 -4.02 11.71 14.31
CA ASN A 72 -2.62 11.40 14.59
C ASN A 72 -2.26 9.92 14.34
N VAL A 73 -3.07 9.16 13.62
CA VAL A 73 -2.88 7.73 13.34
C VAL A 73 -2.59 7.50 11.86
N VAL A 74 -1.77 6.49 11.58
CA VAL A 74 -1.61 5.95 10.23
C VAL A 74 -2.17 4.54 10.23
N ILE A 75 -3.00 4.26 9.26
CA ILE A 75 -3.56 2.95 8.97
C ILE A 75 -2.79 2.41 7.76
N GLU A 76 -2.28 1.19 7.87
CA GLU A 76 -1.59 0.50 6.78
C GLU A 76 -2.30 -0.83 6.54
N ALA A 77 -2.69 -1.08 5.29
CA ALA A 77 -3.39 -2.28 4.88
C ALA A 77 -2.71 -2.89 3.65
N LEU A 78 -2.58 -4.20 3.64
CA LEU A 78 -2.09 -4.99 2.52
C LEU A 78 -3.07 -6.14 2.27
N ALA A 79 -3.67 -6.17 1.09
CA ALA A 79 -4.54 -7.26 0.66
C ALA A 79 -3.93 -7.93 -0.55
N CYS A 80 -3.77 -9.25 -0.50
CA CYS A 80 -3.19 -10.05 -1.58
C CYS A 80 -4.11 -11.21 -1.93
N HIS A 81 -4.50 -11.29 -3.21
CA HIS A 81 -5.19 -12.43 -3.78
C HIS A 81 -5.22 -12.31 -5.30
N ASP A 82 -5.72 -13.36 -5.97
CA ASP A 82 -5.97 -13.35 -7.40
C ASP A 82 -6.95 -12.22 -7.75
N ASN A 83 -6.54 -11.34 -8.65
CA ASN A 83 -7.35 -10.22 -9.13
C ASN A 83 -7.81 -9.25 -8.01
N VAL A 84 -6.98 -9.03 -6.98
CA VAL A 84 -7.22 -7.96 -5.99
C VAL A 84 -7.50 -6.63 -6.70
N ALA A 85 -8.47 -5.87 -6.20
CA ALA A 85 -8.95 -4.60 -6.75
C ALA A 85 -8.80 -3.44 -5.74
N ASP A 86 -9.74 -3.27 -4.82
CA ASP A 86 -9.80 -2.16 -3.86
C ASP A 86 -9.94 -2.65 -2.41
N GLU A 87 -9.69 -3.93 -2.15
CA GLU A 87 -9.87 -4.56 -0.84
C GLU A 87 -9.03 -3.91 0.26
N ALA A 88 -7.76 -3.57 0.00
CA ALA A 88 -6.91 -2.94 1.01
C ALA A 88 -7.36 -1.50 1.31
N ASP A 89 -7.92 -0.82 0.31
CA ASP A 89 -8.49 0.52 0.45
C ASP A 89 -9.74 0.48 1.32
N ARG A 90 -10.67 -0.42 1.00
CA ARG A 90 -11.88 -0.67 1.81
C ARG A 90 -11.55 -1.05 3.25
N ILE A 91 -10.53 -1.89 3.47
CA ILE A 91 -10.07 -2.22 4.83
C ILE A 91 -9.58 -0.97 5.56
N ALA A 92 -8.81 -0.10 4.89
CA ALA A 92 -8.31 1.13 5.49
C ALA A 92 -9.42 2.13 5.80
N ASP A 93 -10.43 2.25 4.92
CA ASP A 93 -11.66 3.02 5.14
C ASP A 93 -12.44 2.50 6.34
N ASP A 94 -12.72 1.19 6.39
CA ASP A 94 -13.47 0.57 7.49
C ASP A 94 -12.77 0.80 8.84
N ILE A 95 -11.43 0.71 8.89
CA ILE A 95 -10.69 1.00 10.12
C ILE A 95 -10.84 2.48 10.48
N ALA A 96 -10.70 3.40 9.52
CA ALA A 96 -10.81 4.83 9.74
C ALA A 96 -12.20 5.22 10.29
N ASP A 97 -13.27 4.65 9.73
CA ASP A 97 -14.65 4.94 10.11
C ASP A 97 -15.02 4.40 11.50
N ASN A 98 -14.28 3.42 12.01
CA ASN A 98 -14.44 2.86 13.34
C ASN A 98 -13.50 3.48 14.39
N MET A 99 -12.72 4.50 14.03
CA MET A 99 -11.89 5.21 14.98
C MET A 99 -12.73 6.15 15.87
N PRO A 100 -12.41 6.25 17.18
CA PRO A 100 -12.98 7.28 18.03
C PRO A 100 -12.63 8.68 17.51
N GLU A 101 -13.58 9.63 17.65
CA GLU A 101 -13.36 11.06 17.39
C GLU A 101 -12.29 11.66 18.32
#